data_AF-A0A9X8N5I9-F1
#
_entry.id   AF-A0A9X8N5I9-F1
#
_cell.length_a   1.000
_cell.length_b   1.000
_cell.length_c   1.000
_cell.angle_alpha   90.00
_cell.angle_beta   90.00
_cell.angle_gamma   90.00
#
_symmetry.space_group_name_H-M   'P 1'
#
loop_
_entity.id
_entity.type
_entity.pdbx_description
1 polymer ?
#
loop_
_entity_poly.entity_id
_entity_poly.type
_entity_poly.pdbx_seq_one_letter_code
_entity_poly.pdbx_strand_id
1 'polypeptide(L)'
;MTVATAGSQPAVPPVDETSGEESFWDERAVSGNEAVAGAADDLVVRDAREFGAYARTGGWAFALKVARSVRPGGQAAGETPKVSAKEFAELAGCSPERVMRFYKAWDMAADDGVVPQFEALAPGEDVELPEAEMWLSYYSSRNSATSVRGTAITAAAEAEGIRPTKALEVAENPTALRAAILADPSTAEAARGALLDRIKEDPVLQAELARDVLRTEELKKAVATESRAADRIGYVRQIVENGQIKTPAGQTIDAPVELRAEAERHLSLLDELDDGEEVGEWVTEAYDTVKGLVVEAVEADPELRVQERRTKFYSSLQKATKVFEELTFDDADDIYEDDMVHRLEELQQAIATCITALRKAAPER
;
A
#
# COMPACT_ATOMS: atom_id res chain seq x y z
N MET A 1 -28.70 49.58 36.13
CA MET A 1 -29.32 50.80 36.68
C MET A 1 -29.33 51.85 35.58
N THR A 2 -30.53 52.37 35.26
CA THR A 2 -30.85 53.69 34.63
C THR A 2 -30.18 54.05 33.29
N VAL A 3 -30.84 53.96 32.12
CA VAL A 3 -32.02 54.71 31.55
C VAL A 3 -31.66 56.10 31.02
N ALA A 4 -31.99 56.38 29.74
CA ALA A 4 -32.68 57.57 29.19
C ALA A 4 -32.23 57.88 27.73
N THR A 5 -33.04 57.62 26.68
CA THR A 5 -34.02 58.52 25.97
C THR A 5 -33.38 59.67 25.17
N ALA A 6 -33.84 60.16 24.01
CA ALA A 6 -34.94 59.89 23.07
C ALA A 6 -34.76 60.83 21.84
N GLY A 7 -35.51 60.62 20.75
CA GLY A 7 -35.71 61.60 19.68
C GLY A 7 -36.27 60.96 18.40
N SER A 8 -37.56 60.65 18.32
CA SER A 8 -38.67 61.48 17.82
C SER A 8 -38.88 61.43 16.28
N GLN A 9 -39.96 60.72 15.92
CA GLN A 9 -40.79 60.76 14.69
C GLN A 9 -41.30 62.18 14.34
N PRO A 10 -42.12 62.44 13.26
CA PRO A 10 -42.89 61.53 12.36
C PRO A 10 -42.94 61.92 10.86
N ALA A 11 -43.55 61.08 10.00
CA ALA A 11 -44.50 61.51 8.96
C ALA A 11 -45.26 60.30 8.36
N VAL A 12 -46.58 60.29 8.57
CA VAL A 12 -47.59 59.50 7.83
C VAL A 12 -48.49 60.53 7.14
N PRO A 13 -48.95 60.30 5.90
CA PRO A 13 -50.37 59.97 5.67
C PRO A 13 -50.58 59.06 4.42
N PRO A 14 -51.81 58.80 3.95
CA PRO A 14 -52.84 58.00 4.60
C PRO A 14 -53.40 56.87 3.69
N VAL A 15 -54.21 56.03 4.34
CA VAL A 15 -55.17 55.02 3.86
C VAL A 15 -55.82 55.22 2.48
N ASP A 16 -56.00 54.11 1.76
CA ASP A 16 -57.26 53.83 1.05
C ASP A 16 -57.63 52.34 1.15
N GLU A 17 -58.93 52.12 1.31
CA GLU A 17 -59.62 50.88 1.65
C GLU A 17 -59.93 50.05 0.38
N THR A 18 -59.71 48.73 0.42
CA THR A 18 -60.54 47.74 -0.29
C THR A 18 -60.49 46.45 0.56
N SER A 19 -61.58 46.09 1.24
CA SER A 19 -62.52 45.05 0.81
C SER A 19 -61.78 43.74 0.55
N GLY A 20 -61.64 42.80 1.49
CA GLY A 20 -62.71 42.13 2.22
C GLY A 20 -62.96 40.78 1.54
N GLU A 21 -62.44 39.69 2.09
CA GLU A 21 -62.97 38.34 1.89
C GLU A 21 -62.33 37.35 2.88
N GLU A 22 -63.21 36.62 3.55
CA GLU A 22 -62.97 35.66 4.62
C GLU A 22 -62.24 34.43 4.07
N SER A 23 -61.10 34.06 4.66
CA SER A 23 -60.58 32.68 4.56
C SER A 23 -60.84 31.96 5.88
N PHE A 24 -62.09 31.48 5.94
CA PHE A 24 -62.55 30.32 6.65
C PHE A 24 -61.51 29.20 6.53
N TRP A 25 -60.78 28.92 7.63
CA TRP A 25 -59.78 27.85 7.70
C TRP A 25 -60.48 26.49 7.48
N ASP A 26 -60.29 25.93 6.30
CA ASP A 26 -60.68 24.56 5.96
C ASP A 26 -59.64 23.61 6.58
N GLU A 27 -59.90 23.20 7.82
CA GLU A 27 -59.13 22.25 8.65
C GLU A 27 -59.16 20.80 8.11
N ARG A 28 -59.32 20.61 6.80
CA ARG A 28 -59.61 19.31 6.19
C ARG A 28 -58.51 18.74 5.28
N ALA A 29 -57.43 19.49 5.03
CA ALA A 29 -56.36 19.04 4.13
C ALA A 29 -55.18 18.32 4.83
N VAL A 30 -54.99 18.49 6.15
CA VAL A 30 -53.85 17.89 6.87
C VAL A 30 -54.09 16.41 7.20
N SER A 31 -55.32 15.99 7.47
CA SER A 31 -55.60 14.59 7.84
C SER A 31 -55.56 13.61 6.65
N GLY A 32 -55.70 14.10 5.43
CA GLY A 32 -55.63 13.28 4.21
C GLY A 32 -54.22 12.77 3.90
N ASN A 33 -53.19 13.61 4.09
CA ASN A 33 -51.81 13.25 3.76
C ASN A 33 -51.19 12.31 4.81
N GLU A 34 -51.50 12.51 6.09
CA GLU A 34 -51.05 11.61 7.18
C GLU A 34 -51.72 10.23 7.11
N ALA A 35 -53.01 10.15 6.73
CA ALA A 35 -53.70 8.88 6.55
C ALA A 35 -53.15 8.06 5.37
N VAL A 36 -52.76 8.73 4.28
CA VAL A 36 -52.16 8.07 3.10
C VAL A 36 -50.72 7.64 3.37
N ALA A 37 -49.95 8.44 4.12
CA ALA A 37 -48.62 8.05 4.57
C ALA A 37 -48.64 6.85 5.52
N GLY A 38 -49.58 6.81 6.48
CA GLY A 38 -49.75 5.68 7.39
C GLY A 38 -50.20 4.39 6.67
N ALA A 39 -51.08 4.50 5.68
CA ALA A 39 -51.51 3.35 4.87
C ALA A 39 -50.38 2.82 3.98
N ALA A 40 -49.52 3.69 3.45
CA ALA A 40 -48.36 3.27 2.67
C ALA A 40 -47.28 2.58 3.52
N ASP A 41 -47.07 3.05 4.76
CA ASP A 41 -46.16 2.43 5.71
C ASP A 41 -46.61 1.00 6.06
N ASP A 42 -47.92 0.80 6.27
CA ASP A 42 -48.50 -0.54 6.48
C ASP A 42 -48.27 -1.49 5.28
N LEU A 43 -48.33 -0.96 4.04
CA LEU A 43 -48.08 -1.73 2.82
C LEU A 43 -46.60 -2.11 2.67
N VAL A 44 -45.68 -1.19 2.97
CA VAL A 44 -44.23 -1.44 2.98
C VAL A 44 -43.88 -2.51 4.01
N VAL A 45 -44.45 -2.43 5.22
CA VAL A 45 -44.25 -3.43 6.28
C VAL A 45 -44.75 -4.80 5.84
N ARG A 46 -45.91 -4.88 5.17
CA ARG A 46 -46.44 -6.13 4.62
C ARG A 46 -45.48 -6.73 3.60
N ASP A 47 -44.99 -5.92 2.67
CA ASP A 47 -44.07 -6.38 1.62
C ASP A 47 -42.71 -6.83 2.18
N ALA A 48 -42.18 -6.13 3.18
CA ALA A 48 -40.97 -6.52 3.87
C ALA A 48 -41.13 -7.87 4.57
N ARG A 49 -42.24 -8.10 5.28
CA ARG A 49 -42.53 -9.38 5.94
C ARG A 49 -42.65 -10.54 4.96
N GLU A 50 -43.35 -10.33 3.85
CA GLU A 50 -43.50 -11.34 2.80
C GLU A 50 -42.17 -11.62 2.08
N PHE A 51 -41.35 -10.58 1.83
CA PHE A 51 -40.01 -10.72 1.29
C PHE A 51 -39.07 -11.50 2.22
N GLY A 52 -39.19 -11.26 3.53
CA GLY A 52 -38.41 -11.94 4.57
C GLY A 52 -38.76 -13.41 4.77
N ALA A 53 -40.06 -13.76 4.70
CA ALA A 53 -40.56 -15.10 4.99
C ALA A 53 -40.01 -16.20 4.06
N TYR A 54 -39.67 -15.87 2.81
CA TYR A 54 -39.18 -16.84 1.83
C TYR A 54 -37.68 -16.64 1.56
N ALA A 55 -36.86 -17.42 2.26
CA ALA A 55 -35.41 -17.20 2.31
C ALA A 55 -34.61 -17.70 1.10
N ARG A 56 -35.16 -18.54 0.20
CA ARG A 56 -34.33 -19.29 -0.79
C ARG A 56 -34.72 -19.21 -2.27
N THR A 57 -35.90 -18.73 -2.64
CA THR A 57 -36.30 -18.59 -4.05
C THR A 57 -37.15 -17.35 -4.23
N GLY A 58 -36.52 -16.27 -4.69
CA GLY A 58 -37.22 -15.05 -5.10
C GLY A 58 -37.14 -14.89 -6.62
N GLY A 59 -38.24 -14.43 -7.21
CA GLY A 59 -38.40 -14.11 -8.63
C GLY A 59 -38.84 -12.65 -8.83
N TRP A 60 -39.41 -12.34 -10.00
CA TRP A 60 -40.00 -11.04 -10.31
C TRP A 60 -40.91 -10.49 -9.20
N ALA A 61 -41.71 -11.33 -8.55
CA ALA A 61 -42.60 -10.91 -7.47
C ALA A 61 -41.88 -10.36 -6.23
N PHE A 62 -40.68 -10.87 -5.92
CA PHE A 62 -39.86 -10.36 -4.81
C PHE A 62 -39.16 -9.07 -5.21
N ALA A 63 -38.75 -8.97 -6.48
CA ALA A 63 -38.18 -7.76 -7.04
C ALA A 63 -39.21 -6.63 -7.09
N LEU A 64 -40.47 -6.91 -7.44
CA LEU A 64 -41.57 -5.94 -7.40
C LEU A 64 -41.80 -5.39 -5.99
N LYS A 65 -41.79 -6.25 -4.96
CA LYS A 65 -41.90 -5.84 -3.55
C LYS A 65 -40.79 -4.86 -3.17
N VAL A 66 -39.56 -5.12 -3.61
CA VAL A 66 -38.45 -4.19 -3.40
C VAL A 66 -38.65 -2.91 -4.20
N ALA A 67 -38.98 -3.00 -5.49
CA ALA A 67 -39.12 -1.84 -6.38
C ALA A 67 -40.24 -0.87 -5.95
N ARG A 68 -41.36 -1.40 -5.43
CA ARG A 68 -42.51 -0.59 -4.98
C ARG A 68 -42.36 -0.03 -3.57
N SER A 69 -41.48 -0.61 -2.75
CA SER A 69 -41.33 -0.23 -1.33
C SER A 69 -39.99 0.42 -0.98
N VAL A 70 -38.97 0.31 -1.84
CA VAL A 70 -37.58 0.72 -1.51
C VAL A 70 -37.09 1.85 -2.42
N ARG A 71 -36.48 2.86 -1.80
CA ARG A 71 -35.65 3.88 -2.46
C ARG A 71 -34.27 3.92 -1.81
N PRO A 72 -33.18 3.56 -2.52
CA PRO A 72 -31.83 3.67 -1.98
C PRO A 72 -31.50 5.13 -1.63
N GLY A 73 -31.15 5.40 -0.37
CA GLY A 73 -30.87 6.77 0.12
C GLY A 73 -32.00 7.43 0.90
N GLY A 74 -33.19 6.82 0.95
CA GLY A 74 -34.34 7.35 1.69
C GLY A 74 -35.15 8.38 0.89
N GLN A 75 -36.20 8.90 1.54
CA GLN A 75 -37.24 9.72 0.92
C GLN A 75 -36.85 11.21 0.83
N ALA A 76 -37.01 11.84 -0.34
CA ALA A 76 -37.00 13.31 -0.45
C ALA A 76 -38.41 13.88 -0.18
N ALA A 77 -38.50 15.08 0.38
CA ALA A 77 -39.78 15.70 0.74
C ALA A 77 -40.67 15.88 -0.52
N GLY A 78 -41.80 15.16 -0.56
CA GLY A 78 -42.84 15.29 -1.61
C GLY A 78 -42.97 14.11 -2.59
N GLU A 79 -42.16 13.07 -2.50
CA GLU A 79 -42.25 11.91 -3.40
C GLU A 79 -43.11 10.75 -2.81
N THR A 80 -43.30 9.66 -3.57
CA THR A 80 -44.04 8.45 -3.16
C THR A 80 -43.47 7.82 -1.88
N PRO A 81 -44.30 7.39 -0.91
CA PRO A 81 -43.88 6.93 0.42
C PRO A 81 -43.08 5.60 0.39
N LYS A 82 -41.78 5.65 0.12
CA LYS A 82 -40.87 4.49 0.14
C LYS A 82 -39.86 4.60 1.27
N VAL A 83 -39.33 3.46 1.70
CA VAL A 83 -38.32 3.39 2.77
C VAL A 83 -36.93 3.12 2.21
N SER A 84 -35.89 3.33 3.02
CA SER A 84 -34.53 2.97 2.63
C SER A 84 -34.35 1.45 2.54
N ALA A 85 -33.35 1.01 1.77
CA ALA A 85 -33.00 -0.43 1.70
C ALA A 85 -32.60 -1.02 3.07
N LYS A 86 -32.07 -0.19 3.96
CA LYS A 86 -31.70 -0.58 5.32
C LYS A 86 -32.95 -0.83 6.18
N GLU A 87 -33.89 0.10 6.19
CA GLU A 87 -35.15 -0.02 6.93
C GLU A 87 -35.99 -1.20 6.40
N PHE A 88 -36.08 -1.37 5.09
CA PHE A 88 -36.76 -2.53 4.49
C PHE A 88 -36.12 -3.86 4.89
N ALA A 89 -34.78 -3.93 4.92
CA ALA A 89 -34.05 -5.13 5.32
C ALA A 89 -34.26 -5.46 6.80
N GLU A 90 -34.31 -4.45 7.67
CA GLU A 90 -34.62 -4.59 9.10
C GLU A 90 -36.05 -5.13 9.30
N LEU A 91 -37.04 -4.57 8.61
CA LEU A 91 -38.44 -5.06 8.64
C LEU A 91 -38.58 -6.49 8.09
N ALA A 92 -37.76 -6.86 7.10
CA ALA A 92 -37.76 -8.17 6.48
C ALA A 92 -36.90 -9.22 7.21
N GLY A 93 -36.13 -8.83 8.24
CA GLY A 93 -35.20 -9.73 8.94
C GLY A 93 -34.10 -10.29 8.03
N CYS A 94 -33.61 -9.52 7.06
CA CYS A 94 -32.57 -9.94 6.13
C CYS A 94 -31.45 -8.88 5.97
N SER A 95 -30.43 -9.16 5.14
CA SER A 95 -29.34 -8.21 4.94
C SER A 95 -29.70 -7.15 3.87
N PRO A 96 -29.26 -5.89 4.02
CA PRO A 96 -29.45 -4.84 3.00
C PRO A 96 -28.88 -5.23 1.64
N GLU A 97 -27.78 -5.99 1.59
CA GLU A 97 -27.18 -6.48 0.34
C GLU A 97 -28.12 -7.43 -0.42
N ARG A 98 -28.94 -8.21 0.31
CA ARG A 98 -29.97 -9.05 -0.31
C ARG A 98 -31.03 -8.19 -0.98
N VAL A 99 -31.55 -7.18 -0.30
CA VAL A 99 -32.53 -6.22 -0.85
C VAL A 99 -31.96 -5.53 -2.09
N MET A 100 -30.72 -5.03 -1.99
CA MET A 100 -30.06 -4.34 -3.10
C MET A 100 -29.80 -5.22 -4.33
N ARG A 101 -29.67 -6.54 -4.16
CA ARG A 101 -29.54 -7.47 -5.30
C ARG A 101 -30.82 -7.55 -6.13
N PHE A 102 -31.98 -7.61 -5.47
CA PHE A 102 -33.28 -7.58 -6.15
C PHE A 102 -33.56 -6.21 -6.76
N TYR A 103 -33.19 -5.12 -6.07
CA TYR A 103 -33.28 -3.76 -6.59
C TYR A 103 -32.49 -3.60 -7.90
N LYS A 104 -31.21 -3.99 -7.92
CA LYS A 104 -30.35 -3.88 -9.12
C LYS A 104 -30.83 -4.72 -10.29
N ALA A 105 -31.38 -5.92 -10.01
CA ALA A 105 -31.95 -6.77 -11.05
C ALA A 105 -33.21 -6.14 -11.67
N TRP A 106 -34.05 -5.49 -10.85
CA TRP A 106 -35.21 -4.75 -11.34
C TRP A 106 -34.82 -3.51 -12.14
N ASP A 107 -33.86 -2.73 -11.64
CA ASP A 107 -33.34 -1.51 -12.27
C ASP A 107 -32.80 -1.79 -13.68
N MET A 108 -31.99 -2.83 -13.81
CA MET A 108 -31.46 -3.28 -15.11
C MET A 108 -32.56 -3.72 -16.08
N ALA A 109 -33.58 -4.43 -15.58
CA ALA A 109 -34.73 -4.82 -16.40
C ALA A 109 -35.61 -3.62 -16.78
N ALA A 110 -35.67 -2.58 -15.93
CA ALA A 110 -36.42 -1.35 -16.21
C ALA A 110 -35.72 -0.49 -17.26
N ASP A 111 -34.38 -0.44 -17.24
CA ASP A 111 -33.57 0.21 -18.28
C ASP A 111 -33.77 -0.45 -19.66
N ASP A 112 -33.90 -1.78 -19.68
CA ASP A 112 -34.21 -2.55 -20.90
C ASP A 112 -35.70 -2.46 -21.31
N GLY A 113 -36.52 -1.72 -20.57
CA GLY A 113 -37.95 -1.51 -20.84
C GLY A 113 -38.83 -2.74 -20.60
N VAL A 114 -38.32 -3.73 -19.86
CA VAL A 114 -39.03 -4.99 -19.57
C VAL A 114 -40.00 -4.84 -18.41
N VAL A 115 -39.68 -3.98 -17.43
CA VAL A 115 -40.54 -3.67 -16.29
C VAL A 115 -40.59 -2.14 -16.06
N PRO A 116 -41.57 -1.62 -15.32
CA PRO A 116 -41.62 -0.20 -15.00
C PRO A 116 -40.44 0.27 -14.14
N GLN A 117 -40.03 1.52 -14.36
CA GLN A 117 -39.03 2.22 -13.54
C GLN A 117 -39.51 2.36 -12.09
N PHE A 118 -38.58 2.34 -11.13
CA PHE A 118 -38.93 2.34 -9.72
C PHE A 118 -39.70 3.60 -9.31
N GLU A 119 -39.42 4.76 -9.91
CA GLU A 119 -40.12 6.02 -9.61
C GLU A 119 -41.62 6.00 -9.99
N ALA A 120 -41.98 5.14 -10.94
CA ALA A 120 -43.36 5.00 -11.41
C ALA A 120 -44.21 4.10 -10.51
N LEU A 121 -43.60 3.37 -9.57
CA LEU A 121 -44.29 2.38 -8.72
C LEU A 121 -44.58 2.94 -7.33
N ALA A 122 -45.82 2.82 -6.86
CA ALA A 122 -46.21 3.11 -5.48
C ALA A 122 -46.30 1.85 -4.61
N PRO A 123 -46.11 1.94 -3.27
CA PRO A 123 -46.31 0.81 -2.38
C PRO A 123 -47.70 0.17 -2.57
N GLY A 124 -47.73 -1.16 -2.68
CA GLY A 124 -48.98 -1.91 -2.92
C GLY A 124 -49.45 -1.96 -4.37
N GLU A 125 -48.76 -1.29 -5.31
CA GLU A 125 -49.05 -1.40 -6.74
C GLU A 125 -48.62 -2.76 -7.28
N ASP A 126 -49.50 -3.38 -8.06
CA ASP A 126 -49.24 -4.63 -8.77
C ASP A 126 -49.10 -4.34 -10.27
N VAL A 127 -48.08 -4.93 -10.90
CA VAL A 127 -47.80 -4.80 -12.33
C VAL A 127 -47.74 -6.17 -12.98
N GLU A 128 -47.98 -6.20 -14.30
CA GLU A 128 -47.82 -7.43 -15.06
C GLU A 128 -46.34 -7.83 -15.07
N LEU A 129 -46.07 -9.02 -14.54
CA LEU A 129 -44.71 -9.53 -14.40
C LEU A 129 -44.31 -10.31 -15.66
N PRO A 130 -43.07 -10.14 -16.15
CA PRO A 130 -42.55 -10.95 -17.25
C PRO A 130 -42.49 -12.45 -16.92
N GLU A 131 -42.21 -13.26 -17.94
CA GLU A 131 -41.99 -14.69 -17.77
C GLU A 131 -40.87 -14.99 -16.76
N ALA A 132 -41.09 -16.00 -15.92
CA ALA A 132 -40.21 -16.33 -14.80
C ALA A 132 -38.79 -16.74 -15.24
N GLU A 133 -38.63 -17.29 -16.45
CA GLU A 133 -37.32 -17.68 -17.00
C GLU A 133 -36.41 -16.47 -17.24
N MET A 134 -37.01 -15.33 -17.60
CA MET A 134 -36.29 -14.09 -17.87
C MET A 134 -35.63 -13.50 -16.63
N TRP A 135 -36.14 -13.80 -15.44
CA TRP A 135 -35.59 -13.34 -14.17
C TRP A 135 -34.12 -13.73 -13.97
N LEU A 136 -33.72 -14.92 -14.42
CA LEU A 136 -32.36 -15.44 -14.23
C LEU A 136 -31.31 -14.64 -15.01
N SER A 137 -31.71 -13.99 -16.11
CA SER A 137 -30.84 -13.11 -16.89
C SER A 137 -30.47 -11.84 -16.13
N TYR A 138 -31.36 -11.34 -15.26
CA TYR A 138 -31.16 -10.11 -14.50
C TYR A 138 -30.67 -10.34 -13.06
N TYR A 139 -31.09 -11.44 -12.43
CA TYR A 139 -30.83 -11.73 -11.02
C TYR A 139 -29.51 -12.50 -10.75
N SER A 140 -28.59 -12.53 -11.71
CA SER A 140 -27.34 -13.25 -11.53
C SER A 140 -26.32 -12.43 -10.73
N SER A 141 -25.71 -13.03 -9.71
CA SER A 141 -24.60 -12.48 -8.93
C SER A 141 -23.28 -12.34 -9.72
N ARG A 142 -23.32 -12.51 -11.04
CA ARG A 142 -22.20 -12.96 -11.88
C ARG A 142 -22.07 -12.18 -13.20
N ASN A 143 -22.21 -10.86 -13.14
CA ASN A 143 -22.04 -9.97 -14.31
C ASN A 143 -20.58 -9.84 -14.81
N SER A 144 -19.65 -10.67 -14.33
CA SER A 144 -18.27 -10.73 -14.82
C SER A 144 -18.17 -11.48 -16.15
N ALA A 145 -18.99 -12.52 -16.37
CA ALA A 145 -18.91 -13.42 -17.53
C ALA A 145 -19.24 -12.71 -18.87
N THR A 146 -20.14 -11.73 -18.84
CA THR A 146 -20.55 -10.94 -20.01
C THR A 146 -19.67 -9.71 -20.24
N SER A 147 -18.75 -9.40 -19.33
CA SER A 147 -17.82 -8.28 -19.49
C SER A 147 -16.73 -8.58 -20.52
N VAL A 148 -16.12 -7.54 -21.10
CA VAL A 148 -14.93 -7.66 -21.99
C VAL A 148 -13.82 -8.46 -21.33
N ARG A 149 -13.66 -8.32 -20.00
CA ARG A 149 -12.71 -9.10 -19.21
C ARG A 149 -13.13 -10.57 -19.07
N GLY A 150 -14.39 -10.86 -18.79
CA GLY A 150 -14.87 -12.24 -18.61
C GLY A 150 -14.94 -13.03 -19.90
N THR A 151 -15.24 -12.38 -21.02
CA THR A 151 -15.17 -12.97 -22.35
C THR A 151 -13.73 -13.35 -22.72
N ALA A 152 -12.75 -12.47 -22.46
CA ALA A 152 -11.34 -12.78 -22.65
C ALA A 152 -10.86 -13.96 -21.76
N ILE A 153 -11.25 -13.98 -20.48
CA ILE A 153 -10.92 -15.07 -19.54
C ILE A 153 -11.56 -16.39 -19.98
N THR A 154 -12.80 -16.35 -20.46
CA THR A 154 -13.51 -17.53 -20.98
C THR A 154 -12.82 -18.10 -22.21
N ALA A 155 -12.47 -17.25 -23.19
CA ALA A 155 -11.76 -17.66 -24.39
C ALA A 155 -10.38 -18.29 -24.07
N ALA A 156 -9.63 -17.68 -23.13
CA ALA A 156 -8.36 -18.23 -22.69
C ALA A 156 -8.52 -19.59 -21.97
N ALA A 157 -9.56 -19.73 -21.13
CA ALA A 157 -9.84 -21.01 -20.46
C ALA A 157 -10.19 -22.12 -21.45
N GLU A 158 -10.97 -21.81 -22.49
CA GLU A 158 -11.33 -22.77 -23.54
C GLU A 158 -10.12 -23.20 -24.37
N ALA A 159 -9.22 -22.28 -24.70
CA ALA A 159 -7.97 -22.58 -25.41
C ALA A 159 -7.09 -23.57 -24.62
N GLU A 160 -7.10 -23.46 -23.29
CA GLU A 160 -6.38 -24.35 -22.35
C GLU A 160 -7.18 -25.61 -21.96
N GLY A 161 -8.39 -25.81 -22.50
CA GLY A 161 -9.25 -26.94 -22.17
C GLY A 161 -9.82 -26.93 -20.74
N ILE A 162 -9.81 -25.77 -20.09
CA ILE A 162 -10.30 -25.55 -18.72
C ILE A 162 -11.76 -25.11 -18.76
N ARG A 163 -12.55 -25.54 -17.77
CA ARG A 163 -13.95 -25.07 -17.63
C ARG A 163 -13.98 -23.55 -17.40
N PRO A 164 -14.69 -22.76 -18.23
CA PRO A 164 -14.76 -21.29 -18.09
C PRO A 164 -15.19 -20.81 -16.71
N THR A 165 -16.13 -21.52 -16.08
CA THR A 165 -16.62 -21.19 -14.73
C THR A 165 -15.52 -21.24 -13.68
N LYS A 166 -14.53 -22.13 -13.82
CA LYS A 166 -13.40 -22.24 -12.89
C LYS A 166 -12.40 -21.11 -13.06
N ALA A 167 -12.11 -20.72 -14.30
CA ALA A 167 -11.23 -19.59 -14.57
C ALA A 167 -11.83 -18.26 -14.06
N LEU A 168 -13.15 -18.06 -14.26
CA LEU A 168 -13.87 -16.91 -13.72
C LEU A 168 -13.87 -16.90 -12.19
N GLU A 169 -14.09 -18.04 -11.53
CA GLU A 169 -14.02 -18.15 -10.06
C GLU A 169 -12.65 -17.76 -9.49
N VAL A 170 -11.56 -18.16 -10.16
CA VAL A 170 -10.20 -17.77 -9.77
C VAL A 170 -9.97 -16.28 -9.99
N ALA A 171 -10.44 -15.74 -11.12
CA ALA A 171 -10.29 -14.33 -11.46
C ALA A 171 -11.09 -13.39 -10.52
N GLU A 172 -12.23 -13.85 -10.00
CA GLU A 172 -13.06 -13.14 -9.03
C GLU A 172 -12.46 -13.14 -7.62
N ASN A 173 -11.53 -14.05 -7.31
CA ASN A 173 -10.97 -14.25 -5.98
C ASN A 173 -9.43 -14.16 -5.95
N PRO A 174 -8.82 -12.99 -6.21
CA PRO A 174 -7.37 -12.84 -6.28
C PRO A 174 -6.66 -13.18 -4.96
N THR A 175 -7.31 -12.97 -3.81
CA THR A 175 -6.75 -13.34 -2.50
C THR A 175 -6.61 -14.86 -2.35
N ALA A 176 -7.57 -15.63 -2.88
CA ALA A 176 -7.51 -17.09 -2.86
C ALA A 176 -6.39 -17.61 -3.77
N LEU A 177 -6.22 -17.01 -4.96
CA LEU A 177 -5.10 -17.31 -5.85
C LEU A 177 -3.75 -17.02 -5.19
N ARG A 178 -3.61 -15.86 -4.52
CA ARG A 178 -2.39 -15.51 -3.78
C ARG A 178 -2.10 -16.53 -2.67
N ALA A 179 -3.11 -16.94 -1.92
CA ALA A 179 -2.94 -17.94 -0.86
C ALA A 179 -2.47 -19.29 -1.44
N ALA A 180 -3.01 -19.72 -2.58
CA ALA A 180 -2.58 -20.94 -3.27
C ALA A 180 -1.12 -20.86 -3.75
N ILE A 181 -0.72 -19.74 -4.37
CA ILE A 181 0.67 -19.50 -4.80
C ILE A 181 1.65 -19.56 -3.62
N LEU A 182 1.29 -18.99 -2.47
CA LEU A 182 2.16 -18.97 -1.30
C LEU A 182 2.25 -20.34 -0.60
N ALA A 183 1.16 -21.13 -0.64
CA ALA A 183 1.06 -22.38 0.09
C ALA A 183 1.61 -23.59 -0.69
N ASP A 184 1.60 -23.55 -2.02
CA ASP A 184 2.00 -24.67 -2.88
C ASP A 184 3.10 -24.28 -3.89
N PRO A 185 4.31 -24.87 -3.78
CA PRO A 185 5.42 -24.59 -4.70
C PRO A 185 5.09 -24.86 -6.17
N SER A 186 4.33 -25.91 -6.46
CA SER A 186 4.00 -26.27 -7.85
C SER A 186 3.09 -25.23 -8.52
N THR A 187 2.14 -24.70 -7.76
CA THR A 187 1.28 -23.58 -8.18
C THR A 187 2.10 -22.31 -8.38
N ALA A 188 3.11 -22.05 -7.54
CA ALA A 188 4.01 -20.91 -7.70
C ALA A 188 4.85 -20.99 -8.99
N GLU A 189 5.39 -22.17 -9.29
CA GLU A 189 6.14 -22.41 -10.53
C GLU A 189 5.26 -22.23 -11.78
N ALA A 190 4.04 -22.78 -11.75
CA ALA A 190 3.07 -22.62 -12.84
C ALA A 190 2.68 -21.14 -13.06
N ALA A 191 2.42 -20.40 -11.97
CA ALA A 191 2.12 -18.97 -12.04
C ALA A 191 3.31 -18.17 -12.61
N ARG A 192 4.54 -18.49 -12.20
CA ARG A 192 5.75 -17.87 -12.73
C ARG A 192 5.94 -18.15 -14.22
N GLY A 193 5.74 -19.40 -14.66
CA GLY A 193 5.77 -19.78 -16.07
C GLY A 193 4.79 -18.96 -16.91
N ALA A 194 3.52 -18.91 -16.48
CA ALA A 194 2.48 -18.15 -17.16
C ALA A 194 2.80 -16.64 -17.26
N LEU A 195 3.39 -16.04 -16.21
CA LEU A 195 3.82 -14.65 -16.25
C LEU A 195 4.97 -14.42 -17.24
N LEU A 196 5.95 -15.34 -17.30
CA LEU A 196 7.06 -15.25 -18.25
C LEU A 196 6.58 -15.38 -19.69
N ASP A 197 5.64 -16.27 -19.97
CA ASP A 197 5.08 -16.42 -21.31
C ASP A 197 4.29 -15.18 -21.72
N ARG A 198 3.49 -14.63 -20.81
CA ARG A 198 2.80 -13.35 -21.04
C ARG A 198 3.77 -12.20 -21.31
N ILE A 199 4.90 -12.12 -20.60
CA ILE A 199 5.93 -11.08 -20.84
C ILE A 199 6.54 -11.19 -22.24
N LYS A 200 6.68 -12.41 -22.79
CA LYS A 200 7.17 -12.60 -24.17
C LYS A 200 6.17 -12.09 -25.21
N GLU A 201 4.88 -12.20 -24.91
CA GLU A 201 3.79 -11.86 -25.84
C GLU A 201 3.30 -10.40 -25.68
N ASP A 202 3.55 -9.77 -24.53
CA ASP A 202 3.09 -8.43 -24.17
C ASP A 202 4.27 -7.45 -23.96
N PRO A 203 4.65 -6.66 -24.99
CA PRO A 203 5.76 -5.71 -24.89
C PRO A 203 5.48 -4.54 -23.95
N VAL A 204 4.21 -4.24 -23.64
CA VAL A 204 3.84 -3.19 -22.68
C VAL A 204 4.19 -3.67 -21.27
N LEU A 205 3.78 -4.89 -20.93
CA LEU A 205 4.12 -5.53 -19.65
C LEU A 205 5.65 -5.69 -19.48
N GLN A 206 6.36 -6.03 -20.55
CA GLN A 206 7.82 -6.10 -20.54
C GLN A 206 8.46 -4.74 -20.18
N ALA A 207 7.97 -3.65 -20.77
CA ALA A 207 8.48 -2.31 -20.51
C ALA A 207 8.15 -1.83 -19.08
N GLU A 208 6.96 -2.17 -18.55
CA GLU A 208 6.59 -1.89 -17.16
C GLU A 208 7.50 -2.62 -16.17
N LEU A 209 7.71 -3.92 -16.37
CA LEU A 209 8.60 -4.71 -15.50
C LEU A 209 10.04 -4.19 -15.54
N ALA A 210 10.55 -3.81 -16.71
CA ALA A 210 11.87 -3.21 -16.84
C ALA A 210 11.99 -1.90 -16.04
N ARG A 211 10.96 -1.04 -16.05
CA ARG A 211 10.94 0.18 -15.25
C ARG A 211 10.91 -0.11 -13.75
N ASP A 212 10.12 -1.08 -13.31
CA ASP A 212 10.02 -1.44 -11.89
C ASP A 212 11.33 -2.03 -11.34
N VAL A 213 12.02 -2.85 -12.15
CA VAL A 213 13.35 -3.36 -11.82
C VAL A 213 14.36 -2.22 -11.73
N LEU A 214 14.39 -1.33 -12.73
CA LEU A 214 15.28 -0.16 -12.72
C LEU A 214 15.02 0.74 -11.51
N ARG A 215 13.75 1.05 -11.21
CA ARG A 215 13.36 1.85 -10.05
C ARG A 215 13.80 1.21 -8.74
N THR A 216 13.66 -0.11 -8.61
CA THR A 216 14.08 -0.83 -7.40
C THR A 216 15.60 -0.76 -7.22
N GLU A 217 16.37 -0.94 -8.29
CA GLU A 217 17.83 -0.84 -8.25
C GLU A 217 18.30 0.60 -8.01
N GLU A 218 17.64 1.60 -8.60
CA GLU A 218 17.89 3.01 -8.34
C GLU A 218 17.60 3.38 -6.88
N LEU A 219 16.48 2.91 -6.31
CA LEU A 219 16.16 3.10 -4.90
C LEU A 219 17.19 2.45 -3.99
N LYS A 220 17.61 1.20 -4.28
CA LYS A 220 18.69 0.55 -3.53
C LYS A 220 20.00 1.35 -3.59
N LYS A 221 20.36 1.86 -4.77
CA LYS A 221 21.56 2.70 -4.95
C LYS A 221 21.43 4.00 -4.16
N ALA A 222 20.30 4.68 -4.24
CA ALA A 222 20.03 5.91 -3.50
C ALA A 222 20.15 5.68 -1.98
N VAL A 223 19.50 4.63 -1.46
CA VAL A 223 19.61 4.24 -0.04
C VAL A 223 21.05 3.91 0.35
N ALA A 224 21.80 3.20 -0.50
CA ALA A 224 23.19 2.89 -0.22
C ALA A 224 24.09 4.14 -0.24
N THR A 225 23.84 5.10 -1.12
CA THR A 225 24.56 6.37 -1.16
C THR A 225 24.26 7.21 0.08
N GLU A 226 22.98 7.30 0.46
CA GLU A 226 22.53 8.03 1.65
C GLU A 226 23.11 7.42 2.93
N SER A 227 23.04 6.09 3.08
CA SER A 227 23.65 5.39 4.22
C SER A 227 25.15 5.65 4.32
N ARG A 228 25.86 5.69 3.19
CA ARG A 228 27.31 6.02 3.20
C ARG A 228 27.56 7.47 3.59
N ALA A 229 26.72 8.40 3.16
CA ALA A 229 26.82 9.81 3.56
C ALA A 229 26.57 9.94 5.08
N ALA A 230 25.55 9.27 5.60
CA ALA A 230 25.25 9.20 7.03
C ALA A 230 26.39 8.59 7.85
N ASP A 231 27.03 7.51 7.36
CA ASP A 231 28.18 6.91 8.03
C ASP A 231 29.40 7.86 8.05
N ARG A 232 29.65 8.56 6.94
CA ARG A 232 30.75 9.52 6.79
C ARG A 232 30.58 10.73 7.70
N ILE A 233 29.39 11.33 7.72
CA ILE A 233 29.10 12.47 8.60
C ILE A 233 29.09 12.02 10.06
N GLY A 234 28.60 10.80 10.34
CA GLY A 234 28.64 10.19 11.66
C GLY A 234 30.07 10.01 12.17
N TYR A 235 31.00 9.61 11.30
CA TYR A 235 32.43 9.55 11.65
C TYR A 235 33.00 10.91 12.04
N VAL A 236 32.75 11.96 11.26
CA VAL A 236 33.24 13.32 11.56
C VAL A 236 32.61 13.84 12.85
N ARG A 237 31.30 13.64 13.05
CA ARG A 237 30.60 13.99 14.29
C ARG A 237 31.16 13.27 15.51
N GLN A 238 31.48 11.98 15.38
CA GLN A 238 32.08 11.19 16.45
C GLN A 238 33.41 11.79 16.94
N ILE A 239 34.19 12.39 16.05
CA ILE A 239 35.47 13.04 16.35
C ILE A 239 35.28 14.37 17.08
N VAL A 240 34.19 15.08 16.84
CA VAL A 240 33.90 16.30 17.60
C VAL A 240 33.34 15.94 18.98
N GLU A 241 32.37 15.02 19.04
CA GLU A 241 31.67 14.65 20.27
C GLU A 241 32.53 13.89 21.29
N ASN A 242 33.21 12.83 20.83
CA ASN A 242 34.03 11.99 21.72
C ASN A 242 35.49 12.44 21.76
N GLY A 243 35.86 13.36 20.88
CA GLY A 243 37.07 13.28 20.06
C GLY A 243 38.13 12.25 20.37
N GLN A 244 37.74 11.06 19.96
CA GLN A 244 38.64 9.99 19.67
C GLN A 244 38.60 9.75 18.17
N ILE A 245 39.75 9.39 17.61
CA ILE A 245 39.87 8.94 16.22
C ILE A 245 40.21 7.46 16.21
N LYS A 246 39.66 6.76 15.21
CA LYS A 246 40.13 5.41 14.87
C LYS A 246 41.26 5.52 13.87
N THR A 247 42.42 5.00 14.24
CA THR A 247 43.57 4.88 13.35
C THR A 247 43.32 3.86 12.23
N PRO A 248 44.14 3.85 11.16
CA PRO A 248 44.04 2.85 10.10
C PRO A 248 44.18 1.39 10.56
N ALA A 249 44.86 1.10 11.68
CA ALA A 249 44.91 -0.23 12.27
C ALA A 249 43.69 -0.57 13.15
N GLY A 250 42.77 0.38 13.35
CA GLY A 250 41.57 0.21 14.17
C GLY A 250 41.77 0.52 15.66
N GLN A 251 42.89 1.14 16.05
CA GLN A 251 43.13 1.58 17.41
C GLN A 251 42.41 2.92 17.65
N THR A 252 41.78 3.06 18.81
CA THR A 252 41.16 4.33 19.22
C THR A 252 42.18 5.15 19.99
N ILE A 253 42.44 6.38 19.54
CA ILE A 253 43.34 7.34 20.20
C ILE A 253 42.66 8.68 20.36
N ASP A 254 43.16 9.53 21.26
CA ASP A 254 42.65 10.88 21.40
C ASP A 254 42.94 11.71 20.15
N ALA A 255 41.92 12.41 19.67
CA ALA A 255 42.03 13.26 18.49
C ALA A 255 42.89 14.50 18.82
N PRO A 256 43.93 14.79 18.01
CA PRO A 256 44.69 16.04 18.11
C PRO A 256 43.76 17.26 18.06
N VAL A 257 44.15 18.34 18.73
CA VAL A 257 43.33 19.57 18.85
C VAL A 257 43.03 20.17 17.47
N GLU A 258 44.02 20.19 16.58
CA GLU A 258 43.87 20.71 15.21
C GLU A 258 42.88 19.88 14.39
N LEU A 259 42.89 18.56 14.56
CA LEU A 259 41.99 17.64 13.86
C LEU A 259 40.54 17.81 14.34
N ARG A 260 40.33 17.96 15.66
CA ARG A 260 39.01 18.27 16.23
C ARG A 260 38.47 19.59 15.70
N ALA A 261 39.30 20.63 15.65
CA ALA A 261 38.92 21.94 15.14
C ALA A 261 38.54 21.89 13.66
N GLU A 262 39.27 21.14 12.83
CA GLU A 262 38.92 20.94 11.42
C GLU A 262 37.60 20.18 11.26
N ALA A 263 37.40 19.10 12.03
CA ALA A 263 36.14 18.35 12.01
C ALA A 263 34.95 19.24 12.40
N GLU A 264 35.10 20.10 13.41
CA GLU A 264 34.08 21.07 13.83
C GLU A 264 33.77 22.09 12.73
N ARG A 265 34.80 22.63 12.05
CA ARG A 265 34.61 23.53 10.90
C ARG A 265 33.78 22.89 9.80
N HIS A 266 34.10 21.65 9.42
CA HIS A 266 33.35 20.95 8.37
C HIS A 266 31.91 20.64 8.78
N LEU A 267 31.65 20.31 10.05
CA LEU A 267 30.29 20.11 10.53
C LEU A 267 29.49 21.42 10.54
N SER A 268 30.10 22.53 10.96
CA SER A 268 29.43 23.85 10.90
C SER A 268 29.09 24.25 9.47
N LEU A 269 29.98 24.00 8.51
CA LEU A 269 29.69 24.22 7.09
C LEU A 269 28.53 23.36 6.59
N LEU A 270 28.48 22.08 7.00
CA LEU A 270 27.38 21.16 6.69
C LEU A 270 26.04 21.56 7.32
N ASP A 271 26.06 22.17 8.51
CA ASP A 271 24.86 22.66 9.18
C ASP A 271 24.33 23.97 8.56
N GLU A 272 25.18 24.75 7.87
CA GLU A 272 24.82 25.99 7.17
C GLU A 272 24.31 25.76 5.73
N LEU A 273 24.46 24.55 5.20
CA LEU A 273 24.02 24.15 3.86
C LEU A 273 22.50 23.94 3.81
N ASP A 274 21.81 24.59 2.85
CA ASP A 274 20.38 24.37 2.60
C ASP A 274 20.12 23.00 1.94
N ASP A 275 18.93 22.41 2.15
CA ASP A 275 18.48 21.09 1.66
C ASP A 275 18.56 20.88 0.12
N GLY A 276 18.91 21.92 -0.65
CA GLY A 276 19.05 21.90 -2.11
C GLY A 276 20.48 21.95 -2.65
N GLU A 277 21.49 22.10 -1.79
CA GLU A 277 22.90 22.08 -2.19
C GLU A 277 23.45 20.64 -2.18
N GLU A 278 24.56 20.37 -2.89
CA GLU A 278 25.13 19.02 -3.04
C GLU A 278 25.81 18.54 -1.73
N VAL A 279 25.03 18.37 -0.66
CA VAL A 279 25.46 17.95 0.68
C VAL A 279 26.35 16.70 0.63
N GLY A 280 26.10 15.78 -0.33
CA GLY A 280 26.90 14.58 -0.50
C GLY A 280 28.37 14.83 -0.88
N GLU A 281 28.67 15.88 -1.65
CA GLU A 281 30.05 16.23 -2.02
C GLU A 281 30.79 16.80 -0.80
N TRP A 282 30.16 17.74 -0.09
CA TRP A 282 30.69 18.31 1.14
C TRP A 282 30.92 17.27 2.24
N VAL A 283 30.00 16.31 2.41
CA VAL A 283 30.18 15.19 3.35
C VAL A 283 31.39 14.32 2.97
N THR A 284 31.62 14.13 1.67
CA THR A 284 32.77 13.36 1.18
C THR A 284 34.07 14.11 1.42
N GLU A 285 34.12 15.40 1.10
CA GLU A 285 35.28 16.27 1.34
C GLU A 285 35.63 16.35 2.83
N ALA A 286 34.63 16.57 3.70
CA ALA A 286 34.81 16.59 5.15
C ALA A 286 35.41 15.28 5.66
N TYR A 287 34.86 14.14 5.23
CA TYR A 287 35.35 12.82 5.62
C TYR A 287 36.79 12.58 5.14
N ASP A 288 37.08 12.86 3.86
CA ASP A 288 38.39 12.60 3.27
C ASP A 288 39.47 13.50 3.87
N THR A 289 39.14 14.77 4.13
CA THR A 289 40.05 15.73 4.79
C THR A 289 40.37 15.27 6.21
N VAL A 290 39.35 14.98 7.02
CA VAL A 290 39.55 14.52 8.41
C VAL A 290 40.32 13.20 8.46
N LYS A 291 40.00 12.26 7.56
CA LYS A 291 40.73 10.98 7.46
C LYS A 291 42.17 11.17 7.01
N GLY A 292 42.45 12.09 6.10
CA GLY A 292 43.80 12.48 5.70
C GLY A 292 44.61 12.98 6.90
N LEU A 293 44.02 13.87 7.71
CA LEU A 293 44.64 14.38 8.93
C LEU A 293 44.88 13.28 9.97
N VAL A 294 44.00 12.27 10.09
CA VAL A 294 44.25 11.10 10.94
C VAL A 294 45.50 10.36 10.49
N VAL A 295 45.68 10.16 9.17
CA VAL A 295 46.86 9.47 8.63
C VAL A 295 48.13 10.29 8.89
N GLU A 296 48.08 11.60 8.65
CA GLU A 296 49.22 12.50 8.90
C GLU A 296 49.60 12.53 10.38
N ALA A 297 48.62 12.64 11.29
CA ALA A 297 48.85 12.60 12.73
C ALA A 297 49.49 11.28 13.17
N VAL A 298 49.06 10.16 12.58
CA VAL A 298 49.65 8.84 12.81
C VAL A 298 51.09 8.78 12.30
N GLU A 299 51.39 9.38 11.15
CA GLU A 299 52.73 9.35 10.57
C GLU A 299 53.73 10.24 11.32
N ALA A 300 53.26 11.38 11.84
CA ALA A 300 54.05 12.32 12.61
C ALA A 300 54.56 11.73 13.94
N ASP A 301 53.83 10.76 14.52
CA ASP A 301 54.23 10.07 15.76
C ASP A 301 55.01 8.76 15.46
N PRO A 302 56.33 8.71 15.72
CA PRO A 302 57.13 7.52 15.47
C PRO A 302 56.74 6.31 16.33
N GLU A 303 56.30 6.51 17.57
CA GLU A 303 55.90 5.42 18.46
C GLU A 303 54.58 4.83 17.99
N LEU A 304 53.64 5.70 17.62
CA LEU A 304 52.34 5.29 17.11
C LEU A 304 52.46 4.57 15.77
N ARG A 305 53.35 5.00 14.87
CA ARG A 305 53.66 4.24 13.64
C ARG A 305 54.12 2.81 13.91
N VAL A 306 54.95 2.60 14.93
CA VAL A 306 55.42 1.26 15.30
C VAL A 306 54.29 0.43 15.88
N GLN A 307 53.45 1.03 16.75
CA GLN A 307 52.26 0.38 17.30
C GLN A 307 51.27 0.00 16.20
N GLU A 308 50.96 0.91 15.28
CA GLU A 308 50.09 0.67 14.11
C GLU A 308 50.58 -0.47 13.24
N ARG A 309 51.89 -0.52 12.94
CA ARG A 309 52.49 -1.62 12.16
C ARG A 309 52.36 -2.95 12.88
N ARG A 310 52.55 -2.98 14.20
CA ARG A 310 52.36 -4.19 15.02
C ARG A 310 50.89 -4.61 15.04
N THR A 311 49.97 -3.69 15.31
CA THR A 311 48.53 -3.96 15.33
C THR A 311 48.02 -4.45 13.98
N LYS A 312 48.44 -3.83 12.87
CA LYS A 312 48.15 -4.33 11.51
C LYS A 312 48.73 -5.72 11.27
N PHE A 313 49.96 -5.98 11.70
CA PHE A 313 50.58 -7.29 11.59
C PHE A 313 49.79 -8.37 12.34
N TYR A 314 49.48 -8.15 13.62
CA TYR A 314 48.74 -9.12 14.44
C TYR A 314 47.31 -9.32 13.95
N SER A 315 46.59 -8.24 13.62
CA SER A 315 45.22 -8.35 13.11
C SER A 315 45.16 -9.06 11.75
N SER A 316 46.11 -8.80 10.86
CA SER A 316 46.20 -9.50 9.57
C SER A 316 46.52 -10.98 9.76
N LEU A 317 47.45 -11.31 10.67
CA LEU A 317 47.79 -12.69 10.99
C LEU A 317 46.60 -13.44 11.59
N GLN A 318 45.90 -12.84 12.56
CA GLN A 318 44.71 -13.44 13.18
C GLN A 318 43.59 -13.70 12.16
N LYS A 319 43.34 -12.74 11.25
CA LYS A 319 42.37 -12.92 10.17
C LYS A 319 42.78 -14.05 9.23
N ALA A 320 44.04 -14.09 8.83
CA ALA A 320 44.55 -15.16 7.97
C ALA A 320 44.42 -16.54 8.66
N THR A 321 44.83 -16.66 9.92
CA THR A 321 44.67 -17.89 10.71
C THR A 321 43.22 -18.34 10.76
N LYS A 322 42.28 -17.42 11.05
CA LYS A 322 40.86 -17.75 11.09
C LYS A 322 40.34 -18.27 9.74
N VAL A 323 40.75 -17.66 8.63
CA VAL A 323 40.38 -18.13 7.28
C VAL A 323 40.89 -19.56 7.05
N PHE A 324 42.12 -19.89 7.47
CA PHE A 324 42.66 -21.24 7.34
C PHE A 324 42.04 -22.26 8.31
N GLU A 325 41.54 -21.82 9.47
CA GLU A 325 40.77 -22.67 10.39
C GLU A 325 39.35 -22.97 9.85
N GLU A 326 38.74 -22.02 9.15
CA GLU A 326 37.42 -22.17 8.51
C GLU A 326 37.46 -22.98 7.21
N LEU A 327 38.63 -23.08 6.57
CA LEU A 327 38.86 -23.94 5.42
C LEU A 327 38.82 -25.41 5.86
N THR A 328 37.67 -26.05 5.67
CA THR A 328 37.53 -27.50 5.78
C THR A 328 37.70 -28.14 4.40
N PHE A 329 38.33 -29.31 4.36
CA PHE A 329 38.63 -30.05 3.13
C PHE A 329 37.93 -31.41 3.13
N ASP A 330 36.73 -31.47 3.73
CA ASP A 330 35.99 -32.72 3.93
C ASP A 330 35.62 -33.40 2.60
N ASP A 331 35.48 -32.63 1.51
CA ASP A 331 35.25 -33.09 0.12
C ASP A 331 36.36 -32.59 -0.83
N ALA A 332 37.63 -32.72 -0.42
CA ALA A 332 38.77 -32.18 -1.17
C ALA A 332 38.83 -32.64 -2.63
N ASP A 333 38.41 -33.88 -2.94
CA ASP A 333 38.45 -34.45 -4.30
C ASP A 333 37.52 -33.71 -5.28
N ASP A 334 36.44 -33.09 -4.80
CA ASP A 334 35.47 -32.37 -5.62
C ASP A 334 35.90 -30.93 -5.94
N ILE A 335 36.82 -30.38 -5.14
CA ILE A 335 37.33 -28.99 -5.26
C ILE A 335 38.81 -28.92 -5.61
N TYR A 336 39.51 -30.05 -5.75
CA TYR A 336 40.93 -30.10 -5.97
C TYR A 336 41.31 -29.54 -7.35
N GLU A 337 42.15 -28.51 -7.35
CA GLU A 337 42.87 -28.02 -8.52
C GLU A 337 44.38 -28.14 -8.29
N ASP A 338 45.13 -28.53 -9.32
CA ASP A 338 46.60 -28.74 -9.25
C ASP A 338 47.36 -27.50 -8.75
N ASP A 339 46.81 -26.29 -8.94
CA ASP A 339 47.43 -25.03 -8.51
C ASP A 339 47.23 -24.71 -7.02
N MET A 340 46.25 -25.33 -6.35
CA MET A 340 45.91 -25.03 -4.96
C MET A 340 47.04 -25.41 -4.01
N VAL A 341 47.63 -26.58 -4.21
CA VAL A 341 48.79 -27.04 -3.43
C VAL A 341 49.97 -26.10 -3.66
N HIS A 342 50.22 -25.71 -4.91
CA HIS A 342 51.32 -24.81 -5.25
C HIS A 342 51.18 -23.45 -4.55
N ARG A 343 49.98 -22.86 -4.53
CA ARG A 343 49.71 -21.60 -3.83
C ARG A 343 49.91 -21.69 -2.31
N LEU A 344 49.56 -22.83 -1.71
CA LEU A 344 49.79 -23.08 -0.28
C LEU A 344 51.29 -23.21 0.03
N GLU A 345 52.06 -23.86 -0.84
CA GLU A 345 53.52 -23.95 -0.71
C GLU A 345 54.20 -22.58 -0.87
N GLU A 346 53.78 -21.76 -1.84
CA GLU A 346 54.26 -20.38 -1.99
C GLU A 346 53.99 -19.55 -0.73
N LEU A 347 52.78 -19.67 -0.16
CA LEU A 347 52.42 -19.00 1.08
C LEU A 347 53.28 -19.50 2.26
N GLN A 348 53.49 -20.81 2.38
CA GLN A 348 54.36 -21.39 3.41
C GLN A 348 55.77 -20.81 3.33
N GLN A 349 56.32 -20.69 2.12
CA GLN A 349 57.65 -20.12 1.89
C GLN A 349 57.72 -18.62 2.26
N ALA A 350 56.69 -17.85 1.92
CA ALA A 350 56.57 -16.45 2.32
C ALA A 350 56.53 -16.30 3.85
N ILE A 351 55.74 -17.13 4.54
CA ILE A 351 55.65 -17.15 6.01
C ILE A 351 57.00 -17.53 6.63
N ALA A 352 57.68 -18.55 6.11
CA ALA A 352 59.00 -18.97 6.59
C ALA A 352 60.05 -17.85 6.48
N THR A 353 59.98 -17.07 5.39
CA THR A 353 60.83 -15.89 5.17
C THR A 353 60.55 -14.82 6.22
N CYS A 354 59.27 -14.51 6.47
CA CYS A 354 58.85 -13.57 7.52
C CYS A 354 59.31 -13.99 8.92
N ILE A 355 59.16 -15.27 9.26
CA ILE A 355 59.62 -15.84 10.55
C ILE A 355 61.13 -15.66 10.69
N THR A 356 61.90 -15.95 9.64
CA THR A 356 63.36 -15.80 9.64
C THR A 356 63.77 -14.34 9.86
N ALA A 357 63.11 -13.40 9.19
CA ALA A 357 63.36 -11.97 9.36
C ALA A 357 63.06 -11.51 10.81
N LEU A 358 61.93 -11.93 11.39
CA LEU A 358 61.56 -11.60 12.76
C LEU A 358 62.52 -12.20 13.79
N ARG A 359 62.97 -13.44 13.60
CA ARG A 359 63.96 -14.08 14.47
C ARG A 359 65.30 -13.34 14.44
N LYS A 360 65.75 -12.88 13.27
CA LYS A 360 66.98 -12.08 13.12
C LYS A 360 66.87 -10.71 13.80
N ALA A 361 65.67 -10.15 13.88
CA ALA A 361 65.40 -8.88 14.55
C ALA A 361 65.17 -9.01 16.06
N ALA A 362 65.05 -10.24 16.60
CA ALA A 362 64.92 -10.46 18.03
C ALA A 362 66.25 -10.10 18.73
N PRO A 363 66.22 -9.36 19.86
CA PRO A 363 67.43 -9.12 20.62
C PRO A 363 68.03 -10.46 21.06
N GLU A 364 69.35 -10.63 20.89
CA GLU A 364 70.08 -11.79 21.42
C GLU A 364 69.77 -11.89 22.92
N ARG A 365 69.16 -13.01 23.31
CA ARG A 365 68.78 -13.27 24.70
C ARG A 365 69.98 -13.60 25.57
#